data_AF-A0A7Y0X662-F1
#
_entry.id   AF-A0A7Y0X662-F1
#
_cell.length_a   1.000
_cell.length_b   1.000
_cell.length_c   1.000
_cell.angle_alpha   90.00
_cell.angle_beta   90.00
_cell.angle_gamma   90.00
#
_symmetry.space_group_name_H-M   'P 1'
#
loop_
_entity.id
_entity.type
_entity.pdbx_description
1 polymer ?
#
loop_
_entity_poly.entity_id
_entity_poly.type
_entity_poly.pdbx_seq_one_letter_code
_entity_poly.pdbx_strand_id
1 'polypeptide(L)'
;LSDRLLSDSDMGHVYDFTDYIDDMDIVVKKHDLSEYQQCFIIAHSMGGAIATRYLQTHPEHPFTGLILSAPMFGINLPWYL
;
A
#
# COMPACT_ATOMS: atom_id res chain seq x y z
N LEU A 1 -18.97 11.52 0.12
CA LEU A 1 -18.36 10.23 0.51
C LEU A 1 -18.65 9.24 -0.62
N SER A 2 -17.73 8.32 -0.93
CA SER A 2 -18.00 7.27 -1.92
C SER A 2 -19.14 6.40 -1.42
N ASP A 3 -20.19 6.23 -2.23
CA ASP A 3 -21.28 5.31 -1.92
C ASP A 3 -20.72 3.89 -1.84
N ARG A 4 -21.14 3.15 -0.80
CA ARG A 4 -20.75 1.76 -0.57
C ARG A 4 -21.90 0.84 -0.94
N LEU A 5 -21.57 -0.27 -1.60
CA LEU A 5 -22.53 -1.23 -2.18
C LEU A 5 -23.19 -2.16 -1.14
N LEU A 6 -22.77 -2.12 0.13
CA LEU A 6 -23.16 -3.10 1.14
C LEU A 6 -23.80 -2.42 2.35
N SER A 7 -24.76 -3.12 2.97
CA SER A 7 -25.51 -2.65 4.15
C SER A 7 -24.69 -2.69 5.44
N ASP A 8 -23.58 -3.43 5.45
CA ASP A 8 -22.64 -3.48 6.57
C ASP A 8 -21.55 -2.43 6.37
N SER A 9 -21.52 -1.44 7.26
CA SER A 9 -20.52 -0.36 7.25
C SER A 9 -19.12 -0.85 7.58
N ASP A 10 -18.99 -2.01 8.21
CA ASP A 10 -17.70 -2.60 8.62
C ASP A 10 -17.09 -3.47 7.52
N MET A 11 -17.80 -3.69 6.40
CA MET A 11 -17.24 -4.39 5.24
C MET A 11 -16.23 -3.50 4.49
N GLY A 12 -14.99 -3.69 4.93
CA GLY A 12 -13.76 -3.01 4.54
C GLY A 12 -12.78 -3.00 5.70
N HIS A 13 -12.93 -3.95 6.64
CA HIS A 13 -12.07 -4.07 7.80
C HIS A 13 -10.81 -4.84 7.40
N VAL A 14 -9.68 -4.15 7.51
CA VAL A 14 -8.37 -4.77 7.44
C VAL A 14 -7.94 -5.03 8.88
N TYR A 15 -7.66 -6.29 9.19
CA TYR A 15 -7.38 -6.74 10.55
C TYR A 15 -5.95 -6.37 10.97
N ASP A 16 -5.00 -6.52 10.05
CA ASP A 16 -3.61 -6.14 10.25
C ASP A 16 -3.14 -5.27 9.08
N PHE A 17 -2.35 -4.22 9.37
CA PHE A 17 -1.77 -3.39 8.31
C PHE A 17 -0.93 -4.20 7.31
N THR A 18 -0.40 -5.34 7.74
CA THR A 18 0.33 -6.31 6.91
C THR A 18 -0.52 -6.86 5.76
N ASP A 19 -1.85 -6.96 5.92
CA ASP A 19 -2.74 -7.42 4.84
C ASP A 19 -2.60 -6.54 3.59
N TYR A 20 -2.42 -5.22 3.76
CA TYR A 20 -2.16 -4.30 2.62
C TYR A 20 -0.84 -4.58 1.91
N ILE A 21 0.17 -5.05 2.65
CA ILE A 21 1.50 -5.33 2.12
C ILE A 21 1.46 -6.63 1.31
N ASP A 22 0.77 -7.64 1.83
CA ASP A 22 0.60 -8.93 1.18
C ASP A 22 -0.23 -8.78 -0.11
N ASP A 23 -1.31 -8.01 -0.06
CA ASP A 23 -2.11 -7.70 -1.25
C ASP A 23 -1.29 -6.94 -2.31
N MET A 24 -0.45 -5.99 -1.89
CA MET A 24 0.44 -5.29 -2.79
C MET A 24 1.44 -6.25 -3.45
N ASP A 25 2.00 -7.20 -2.71
CA ASP A 25 2.90 -8.22 -3.27
C ASP A 25 2.21 -9.08 -4.33
N ILE A 26 0.96 -9.49 -4.09
CA ILE A 26 0.16 -10.24 -5.07
C ILE A 26 -0.01 -9.43 -6.36
N VAL A 27 -0.34 -8.14 -6.25
CA VAL A 27 -0.51 -7.26 -7.42
C VAL A 27 0.80 -7.15 -8.20
N VAL A 28 1.93 -6.89 -7.52
CA VAL A 28 3.23 -6.75 -8.16
C VAL A 28 3.63 -8.04 -8.87
N LYS A 29 3.47 -9.20 -8.25
CA LYS A 29 3.83 -10.51 -8.83
C LYS A 29 2.91 -10.93 -9.97
N LYS A 30 1.66 -10.45 -10.00
CA LYS A 30 0.69 -10.77 -11.06
C LYS A 30 1.00 -10.04 -12.37
N HIS A 31 1.74 -8.95 -12.32
CA HIS A 31 2.14 -8.20 -13.50
C HIS A 31 3.60 -8.49 -13.85
N ASP A 32 3.84 -8.90 -15.09
CA ASP A 32 5.21 -8.98 -15.60
C ASP A 32 5.72 -7.55 -15.85
N LEU A 33 6.68 -7.13 -15.04
CA LEU A 33 7.31 -5.81 -15.12
C LEU A 33 8.68 -5.86 -15.82
N SER A 34 9.12 -7.03 -16.30
CA SER A 34 10.46 -7.23 -16.85
C SER A 34 10.71 -6.48 -18.17
N GLU A 35 9.65 -6.16 -18.92
CA GLU A 35 9.74 -5.40 -20.17
C GLU A 35 10.01 -3.90 -19.94
N TYR A 36 9.81 -3.40 -18.72
CA TYR A 36 10.00 -1.99 -18.38
C TYR A 36 11.41 -1.74 -17.85
N GLN A 37 12.13 -0.81 -18.48
CA GLN A 37 13.45 -0.40 -18.01
C GLN A 37 13.40 0.30 -16.64
N GLN A 38 12.29 0.97 -16.32
CA GLN A 38 12.08 1.67 -15.07
C GLN A 38 10.63 1.54 -14.61
N CYS A 39 10.46 1.18 -13.35
CA CYS A 39 9.15 1.06 -12.70
C CYS A 39 9.11 1.98 -11.48
N PHE A 40 8.05 2.76 -11.34
CA PHE A 40 7.89 3.69 -10.22
C PHE A 40 6.58 3.44 -9.49
N ILE A 41 6.59 3.61 -8.17
CA ILE A 41 5.35 3.67 -7.38
C ILE A 41 5.02 5.15 -7.14
N ILE A 42 3.75 5.50 -7.33
CA ILE A 42 3.21 6.80 -6.90
C ILE A 42 2.17 6.52 -5.83
N ALA A 43 2.35 7.10 -4.65
CA ALA A 43 1.51 6.81 -3.50
C ALA A 43 1.07 8.07 -2.76
N HIS A 44 -0.19 8.08 -2.33
CA HIS A 44 -0.80 9.21 -1.63
C HIS A 44 -1.33 8.81 -0.25
N SER A 45 -1.21 9.68 0.76
CA SER A 45 -1.78 9.48 2.09
C SER A 45 -1.40 8.11 2.67
N MET A 46 -2.37 7.30 3.12
CA MET A 46 -2.15 5.95 3.64
C MET A 46 -1.38 5.05 2.66
N GLY A 47 -1.61 5.22 1.35
CA GLY A 47 -0.86 4.50 0.32
C GLY A 47 0.65 4.74 0.41
N GLY A 48 1.08 5.90 0.90
CA GLY A 48 2.49 6.19 1.13
C GLY A 48 3.10 5.31 2.22
N ALA A 49 2.36 5.03 3.30
CA ALA A 49 2.77 4.10 4.34
C ALA A 49 2.84 2.67 3.82
N ILE A 50 1.80 2.24 3.07
CA ILE A 50 1.72 0.91 2.47
C ILE A 50 2.90 0.69 1.52
N ALA A 51 3.08 1.56 0.52
CA ALA A 51 4.14 1.43 -0.48
C ALA A 51 5.53 1.46 0.15
N THR A 52 5.77 2.37 1.10
CA THR A 52 7.08 2.45 1.78
C THR A 52 7.34 1.19 2.59
N ARG A 53 6.34 0.69 3.31
CA ARG A 53 6.48 -0.53 4.10
C ARG A 53 6.71 -1.76 3.22
N TYR A 54 6.03 -1.84 2.08
CA TYR A 54 6.26 -2.88 1.08
C TYR A 54 7.72 -2.92 0.62
N LEU A 55 8.29 -1.78 0.20
CA LEU A 55 9.69 -1.73 -0.24
C LEU A 55 10.67 -2.05 0.90
N GLN A 56 10.35 -1.70 2.15
CA GLN A 56 11.17 -2.05 3.31
C GLN A 56 11.21 -3.56 3.60
N THR A 57 10.10 -4.28 3.37
CA THR A 57 9.99 -5.71 3.67
C THR A 57 10.29 -6.61 2.46
N HIS A 58 10.26 -6.06 1.25
CA HIS A 58 10.53 -6.76 -0.01
C HIS A 58 11.75 -6.14 -0.72
N PRO A 59 12.99 -6.36 -0.23
CA PRO A 59 14.18 -5.75 -0.82
C PRO A 59 14.41 -6.18 -2.28
N GLU A 60 13.89 -7.34 -2.68
CA GLU A 60 13.89 -7.83 -4.06
C GLU A 60 12.60 -7.38 -4.78
N HIS A 61 12.50 -6.08 -5.07
CA HIS A 61 11.38 -5.49 -5.79
C HIS A 61 11.81 -4.91 -7.16
N PRO A 62 10.90 -4.81 -8.15
CA PRO A 62 11.25 -4.32 -9.49
C PRO A 62 11.30 -2.78 -9.60
N PHE A 63 10.96 -2.06 -8.53
CA PHE A 63 10.80 -0.61 -8.58
C PHE A 63 12.13 0.16 -8.51
N THR A 64 12.29 1.11 -9.41
CA THR A 64 13.40 2.06 -9.48
C THR A 64 13.27 3.18 -8.45
N GLY A 65 12.03 3.55 -8.09
CA GLY A 65 11.80 4.62 -7.14
C GLY A 65 10.35 4.76 -6.67
N LEU A 66 10.17 5.60 -5.67
CA LEU A 66 8.89 5.87 -5.01
C LEU A 66 8.66 7.40 -4.97
N ILE A 67 7.49 7.82 -5.43
CA ILE A 67 7.03 9.21 -5.39
C ILE A 67 5.88 9.29 -4.38
N LEU A 68 6.03 10.16 -3.39
CA LEU A 68 5.09 10.29 -2.28
C LEU A 68 4.35 11.64 -2.33
N SER A 69 3.04 11.59 -2.16
CA SER A 69 2.18 12.77 -2.03
C SER A 69 1.44 12.74 -0.69
N ALA A 70 1.76 13.67 0.20
CA ALA A 70 1.20 13.74 1.56
C ALA A 70 1.17 12.37 2.27
N PRO A 71 2.30 11.64 2.38
CA PRO A 71 2.31 10.28 2.89
C PRO A 71 1.91 10.23 4.37
N MET A 72 1.23 9.15 4.76
CA MET A 72 0.78 8.89 6.12
C MET A 72 1.93 8.39 7.02
N PHE A 73 2.90 9.25 7.32
CA PHE A 73 4.01 8.91 8.21
C PHE A 73 3.85 9.55 9.59
N GLY A 74 4.36 8.88 10.61
CA GLY A 74 4.42 9.43 11.97
C GLY A 74 3.04 9.74 12.57
N ILE A 75 2.00 9.00 12.17
CA ILE A 75 0.70 9.14 12.83
C ILE A 75 0.83 8.72 14.28
N ASN A 76 0.51 9.66 15.17
CA ASN A 76 0.42 9.41 16.59
C ASN A 76 -0.94 8.76 16.86
N LEU A 77 -0.98 7.43 16.79
CA LEU A 77 -2.15 6.68 17.20
C LEU A 77 -2.18 6.57 18.74
N PRO A 78 -3.35 6.76 19.36
CA PRO A 78 -3.53 6.36 20.75
C PRO A 78 -3.16 4.90 20.93
N TRP A 79 -2.45 4.58 22.01
CA TRP A 79 -1.97 3.21 22.32
C TRP A 79 -3.08 2.16 22.49
N TYR A 80 -4.35 2.60 22.57
CA TYR A 80 -5.53 1.76 22.79
C TYR A 80 -6.31 1.45 21.51
N LEU A 81 -5.87 1.96 20.36
CA LEU A 81 -6.29 1.49 19.04
C LEU A 81 -5.36 0.37 18.58
#